data_AF-A0A418YX21-F1
#
_entry.id   AF-A0A418YX21-F1
#
_cell.length_a   1.000
_cell.length_b   1.000
_cell.length_c   1.000
_cell.angle_alpha   90.00
_cell.angle_beta   90.00
_cell.angle_gamma   90.00
#
_symmetry.space_group_name_H-M   'P 1'
#
loop_
_entity.id
_entity.type
_entity.pdbx_description
1 polymer ?
#
loop_
_entity_poly.entity_id
_entity_poly.type
_entity_poly.pdbx_seq_one_letter_code
_entity_poly.pdbx_strand_id
1 'polypeptide(L)'
;MKILTGNDLASGDVIWWAGDGWSRQVSDAVDVGTHGDDLARAEEAALRVVGAYVIDATLGEDGVRPAHIKDRIRAFGPTVRPDLIEQPTEADIGKWVI
;
A
#
# COMPACT_ATOMS: atom_id res chain seq x y z
N MET A 1 -3.04 -12.70 4.04
CA MET A 1 -3.90 -11.58 4.47
C MET A 1 -4.40 -10.84 3.23
N LYS A 2 -5.52 -10.12 3.35
CA LYS A 2 -6.02 -9.22 2.31
C LYS A 2 -5.76 -7.79 2.76
N ILE A 3 -5.16 -6.96 1.93
CA ILE A 3 -4.91 -5.55 2.25
C ILE A 3 -5.55 -4.63 1.22
N LEU A 4 -5.94 -3.43 1.64
CA LEU A 4 -6.58 -2.43 0.79
C LEU A 4 -5.55 -1.35 0.39
N THR A 5 -5.48 -1.05 -0.90
CA THR A 5 -4.64 0.02 -1.46
C THR A 5 -5.42 0.89 -2.43
N GLY A 6 -4.96 2.12 -2.63
CA GLY A 6 -5.47 3.05 -3.63
C GLY A 6 -4.51 4.24 -3.79
N ASN A 7 -4.98 5.31 -4.42
CA ASN A 7 -4.24 6.56 -4.51
C ASN A 7 -4.93 7.64 -3.65
N ASP A 8 -4.16 8.37 -2.86
CA ASP A 8 -4.63 9.55 -2.14
C ASP A 8 -5.20 10.56 -3.13
N LEU A 9 -6.41 11.08 -2.88
CA LEU A 9 -7.08 11.95 -3.84
C LEU A 9 -6.31 13.26 -4.10
N ALA A 10 -5.71 13.82 -3.05
CA ALA A 10 -5.09 15.15 -3.14
C ALA A 10 -3.71 15.11 -3.79
N SER A 11 -2.89 14.12 -3.43
CA SER A 11 -1.50 14.00 -3.86
C SER A 11 -1.27 13.01 -4.99
N GLY A 12 -2.17 12.04 -5.16
CA GLY A 12 -1.99 10.90 -6.05
C GLY A 12 -1.06 9.81 -5.51
N ASP A 13 -0.58 9.95 -4.27
CA ASP A 13 0.37 9.00 -3.68
C ASP A 13 -0.29 7.66 -3.39
N VAL A 14 0.50 6.58 -3.49
CA VAL A 14 0.03 5.24 -3.14
C VAL A 14 -0.18 5.17 -1.63
N ILE A 15 -1.36 4.73 -1.22
CA ILE A 15 -1.74 4.60 0.18
C ILE A 15 -2.32 3.21 0.49
N TRP A 16 -2.26 2.86 1.78
CA TRP A 16 -2.56 1.55 2.34
C TRP A 16 -3.45 1.71 3.58
N TRP A 17 -4.48 0.89 3.71
CA TRP A 17 -5.39 0.97 4.87
C TRP A 17 -4.73 0.43 6.14
N ALA A 18 -4.66 1.27 7.18
CA ALA A 18 -4.00 0.99 8.46
C ALA A 18 -4.98 0.61 9.60
N GLY A 19 -6.30 0.58 9.32
CA GLY A 19 -7.33 0.16 10.28
C GLY A 19 -8.25 1.30 10.72
N ASP A 20 -7.70 2.48 10.92
CA ASP A 20 -8.42 3.72 11.29
C ASP A 20 -8.20 4.87 10.30
N GLY A 21 -7.44 4.61 9.23
CA GLY A 21 -7.11 5.58 8.20
C GLY A 21 -6.15 5.01 7.16
N TRP A 22 -5.51 5.93 6.44
CA TRP A 22 -4.62 5.63 5.32
C TRP A 22 -3.18 5.98 5.67
N SER A 23 -2.27 5.02 5.46
CA SER A 23 -0.82 5.22 5.54
C SER A 23 -0.19 5.23 4.16
N ARG A 24 0.98 5.84 4.02
CA ARG A 24 1.82 5.77 2.82
C ARG A 24 2.72 4.53 2.83
N GLN A 25 2.95 3.94 4.00
CA GLN A 25 3.82 2.79 4.17
C GLN A 25 3.01 1.49 4.09
N VAL A 26 3.44 0.57 3.23
CA VAL A 26 2.80 -0.75 3.08
C VAL A 26 2.91 -1.60 4.35
N SER A 27 3.93 -1.37 5.17
CA SER A 27 4.14 -2.08 6.45
C SER A 27 3.04 -1.83 7.46
N ASP A 28 2.35 -0.69 7.38
CA ASP A 28 1.27 -0.32 8.29
C ASP A 28 -0.06 -0.96 7.88
N ALA A 29 -0.11 -1.64 6.72
CA ALA A 29 -1.33 -2.21 6.19
C ALA A 29 -1.86 -3.35 7.08
N VAL A 30 -3.17 -3.31 7.36
CA VAL A 30 -3.84 -4.34 8.17
C VAL A 30 -4.70 -5.26 7.31
N ASP A 31 -4.99 -6.46 7.84
CA ASP A 31 -5.88 -7.39 7.16
C ASP A 31 -7.31 -6.87 7.15
N VAL A 32 -7.86 -6.61 5.97
CA VAL A 32 -9.25 -6.16 5.79
C VAL A 32 -10.24 -7.33 5.63
N GLY A 33 -9.73 -8.56 5.54
CA GLY A 33 -10.54 -9.76 5.42
C GLY A 33 -11.57 -9.69 4.29
N THR A 34 -12.80 -10.13 4.58
CA THR A 34 -13.91 -10.14 3.61
C THR A 34 -14.60 -8.78 3.43
N HIS A 35 -14.28 -7.79 4.27
CA HIS A 35 -14.94 -6.48 4.26
C HIS A 35 -14.20 -5.44 3.41
N GLY A 36 -13.05 -5.81 2.83
CA GLY A 36 -12.17 -4.89 2.12
C GLY A 36 -12.83 -4.19 0.94
N ASP A 37 -13.66 -4.88 0.16
CA ASP A 37 -14.34 -4.29 -1.01
C ASP A 37 -15.42 -3.29 -0.60
N ASP A 38 -16.13 -3.53 0.51
CA ASP A 38 -17.13 -2.59 1.04
C ASP A 38 -16.46 -1.34 1.61
N LEU A 39 -15.34 -1.54 2.33
CA LEU A 39 -14.49 -0.45 2.82
C LEU A 39 -13.93 0.39 1.66
N ALA A 40 -13.45 -0.26 0.58
CA ALA A 40 -12.96 0.42 -0.61
C ALA A 40 -14.03 1.37 -1.19
N ARG A 41 -15.25 0.86 -1.39
CA ARG A 41 -16.38 1.68 -1.89
C ARG A 41 -16.73 2.82 -0.95
N ALA A 42 -16.70 2.59 0.36
CA ALA A 42 -17.02 3.63 1.35
C ALA A 42 -15.99 4.76 1.33
N GLU A 43 -14.70 4.43 1.28
CA GLU A 43 -13.61 5.41 1.25
C GLU A 43 -13.53 6.17 -0.08
N GLU A 44 -13.85 5.51 -1.20
CA GLU A 44 -14.01 6.18 -2.50
C GLU A 44 -15.20 7.13 -2.51
N ALA A 45 -16.36 6.70 -1.98
CA ALA A 45 -17.55 7.55 -1.87
C ALA A 45 -17.31 8.76 -0.94
N ALA A 46 -16.44 8.61 0.05
CA ALA A 46 -15.98 9.70 0.91
C ALA A 46 -14.92 10.60 0.27
N LEU A 47 -14.51 10.32 -0.98
CA LEU A 47 -13.50 11.08 -1.74
C LEU A 47 -12.14 11.17 -1.01
N ARG A 48 -11.76 10.12 -0.26
CA ARG A 48 -10.43 10.06 0.37
C ARG A 48 -9.41 9.36 -0.49
N VAL A 49 -9.87 8.41 -1.31
CA VAL A 49 -9.05 7.55 -2.14
C VAL A 49 -9.63 7.43 -3.53
N VAL A 50 -8.78 7.17 -4.52
CA VAL A 50 -9.13 6.89 -5.91
C VAL A 50 -8.60 5.53 -6.31
N GLY A 51 -9.46 4.72 -6.96
CA GLY A 51 -9.07 3.41 -7.49
C GLY A 51 -8.68 2.46 -6.38
N ALA A 52 -9.47 2.40 -5.32
CA ALA A 52 -9.24 1.53 -4.19
C ALA A 52 -9.56 0.08 -4.53
N TYR A 53 -8.65 -0.85 -4.23
CA TYR A 53 -8.85 -2.28 -4.46
C TYR A 53 -8.11 -3.14 -3.44
N VAL A 54 -8.64 -4.34 -3.21
CA VAL A 54 -8.07 -5.32 -2.30
C VAL A 54 -7.05 -6.19 -3.04
N ILE A 55 -5.91 -6.47 -2.39
CA ILE A 55 -4.88 -7.38 -2.89
C ILE A 55 -4.51 -8.43 -1.86
N ASP A 56 -3.93 -9.52 -2.35
CA ASP A 56 -3.28 -10.51 -1.51
C ASP A 56 -1.90 -10.04 -1.03
N ALA A 57 -1.62 -10.28 0.25
CA ALA A 57 -0.33 -10.05 0.85
C ALA A 57 0.03 -11.15 1.87
N THR A 58 1.31 -11.22 2.19
CA THR A 58 1.87 -12.08 3.23
C THR A 58 2.49 -11.22 4.32
N LEU A 59 2.25 -11.57 5.58
CA LEU A 59 2.95 -10.98 6.72
C LEU A 59 4.17 -11.88 7.02
N GLY A 60 5.38 -11.33 6.84
CA GLY A 60 6.64 -11.99 7.17
C GLY A 60 7.39 -11.27 8.30
N GLU A 61 8.59 -11.76 8.64
CA GLU A 61 9.44 -11.14 9.66
C GLU A 61 9.83 -9.69 9.31
N ASP A 62 9.90 -9.36 8.02
CA ASP A 62 10.21 -8.02 7.52
C ASP A 62 8.97 -7.14 7.30
N GLY A 63 7.78 -7.60 7.70
CA GLY A 63 6.51 -6.87 7.57
C GLY A 63 5.61 -7.38 6.45
N VAL A 64 4.65 -6.52 6.05
CA VAL A 64 3.65 -6.84 5.03
C VAL A 64 4.27 -6.75 3.64
N ARG A 65 4.14 -7.83 2.86
CA ARG A 65 4.60 -7.90 1.47
C ARG A 65 3.45 -8.22 0.52
N PRO A 66 3.13 -7.36 -0.46
CA PRO A 66 2.20 -7.68 -1.53
C PRO A 66 2.62 -8.93 -2.31
N ALA A 67 1.65 -9.82 -2.58
CA ALA A 67 1.91 -11.10 -3.23
C ALA A 67 2.29 -10.93 -4.71
N HIS A 68 1.65 -9.99 -5.41
CA HIS A 68 1.86 -9.77 -6.84
C HIS A 68 2.91 -8.67 -7.11
N ILE A 69 3.76 -8.88 -8.14
CA ILE A 69 4.89 -8.00 -8.46
C ILE A 69 4.45 -6.55 -8.78
N LYS A 70 3.33 -6.40 -9.50
CA LYS A 70 2.75 -5.08 -9.81
C LYS A 70 2.55 -4.24 -8.55
N ASP A 71 2.03 -4.86 -7.49
CA ASP A 71 1.69 -4.17 -6.26
C ASP A 71 2.92 -3.95 -5.36
N ARG A 72 3.96 -4.80 -5.49
CA ARG A 72 5.29 -4.52 -4.90
C ARG A 72 5.96 -3.30 -5.54
N ILE A 73 5.94 -3.20 -6.87
CA ILE A 73 6.45 -2.01 -7.58
C ILE A 73 5.64 -0.79 -7.17
N ARG A 74 4.31 -0.91 -7.06
CA ARG A 74 3.44 0.16 -6.60
C ARG A 74 3.75 0.62 -5.16
N ALA A 75 4.06 -0.31 -4.25
CA ALA A 75 4.49 0.00 -2.89
C ALA A 75 5.84 0.73 -2.84
N PHE A 76 6.72 0.44 -3.81
CA PHE A 76 8.04 1.06 -3.91
C PHE A 76 7.99 2.46 -4.56
N GLY A 77 7.17 2.63 -5.58
CA GLY A 77 7.05 3.87 -6.34
C GLY A 77 7.49 3.72 -7.81
N PRO A 78 7.45 4.82 -8.57
CA PRO A 78 7.67 4.79 -10.01
C PRO A 78 9.12 4.45 -10.38
N THR A 79 9.31 3.36 -11.12
CA THR A 79 10.64 2.89 -11.55
C THR A 79 11.37 3.85 -12.51
N VAL A 80 10.64 4.79 -13.12
CA VAL A 80 11.17 5.81 -14.05
C VAL A 80 11.39 7.18 -13.39
N ARG A 81 11.00 7.34 -12.13
CA ARG A 81 11.22 8.58 -11.34
C ARG A 81 11.80 8.22 -9.97
N PRO A 82 13.10 7.84 -9.92
CA PRO A 82 13.72 7.42 -8.67
C PRO A 82 13.75 8.49 -7.59
N ASP A 83 13.66 9.75 -7.99
CA ASP A 83 13.53 10.91 -7.11
C ASP A 83 12.21 10.96 -6.32
N LEU A 84 11.20 10.19 -6.75
CA LEU A 84 9.90 10.08 -6.10
C LEU A 84 9.73 8.78 -5.29
N ILE A 85 10.76 7.93 -5.26
CA ILE A 85 10.76 6.73 -4.44
C ILE A 85 11.01 7.15 -2.98
N GLU A 86 10.25 6.56 -2.06
CA GLU A 86 10.53 6.69 -0.63
C GLU A 86 11.88 6.02 -0.36
N GLN A 87 12.91 6.84 -0.11
CA GLN A 87 14.27 6.33 0.04
C GLN A 87 14.37 5.55 1.36
N PRO A 88 14.87 4.30 1.33
CA PRO A 88 15.07 3.53 2.55
C PRO A 88 16.02 4.28 3.48
N THR A 89 15.75 4.20 4.78
CA THR A 89 16.72 4.67 5.76
C THR A 89 17.95 3.77 5.73
N GLU A 90 19.08 4.24 6.26
CA GLU A 90 20.35 3.52 6.22
C GLU A 90 20.28 2.12 6.87
N ALA A 91 19.30 1.90 7.75
CA ALA A 91 19.00 0.62 8.38
C ALA A 91 18.33 -0.41 7.44
N ASP A 92 17.70 0.03 6.36
CA ASP A 92 16.81 -0.81 5.56
C ASP A 92 17.45 -1.34 4.27
N ILE A 93 18.58 -0.76 3.83
CA ILE A 93 19.18 -0.91 2.50
C ILE A 93 19.35 -2.39 2.05
N GLY A 94 19.56 -3.32 2.99
CA GLY A 94 19.75 -4.76 2.70
C GLY A 94 18.47 -5.59 2.48
N LYS A 95 17.28 -5.07 2.80
CA LYS A 95 16.02 -5.82 2.73
C LYS A 95 15.24 -5.66 1.40
N TRP A 96 15.71 -4.81 0.50
CA TRP A 96 14.95 -4.33 -0.67
C TRP A 96 15.24 -5.03 -2.00
N VAL A 97 15.55 -6.33 -1.99
CA VAL A 97 15.57 -7.10 -3.27
C VAL A 97 14.14 -7.54 -3.60
N ILE A 98 13.55 -6.86 -4.60
CA ILE A 98 12.19 -7.11 -5.13
C ILE A 98 11.98 -8.57 -5.55
#